data_AF-A0A662YN51-F1
#
_entry.id   AF-A0A662YN51-F1
#
_cell.length_a   1.000
_cell.length_b   1.000
_cell.length_c   1.000
_cell.angle_alpha   90.00
_cell.angle_beta   90.00
_cell.angle_gamma   90.00
#
_symmetry.space_group_name_H-M   'P 1'
#
loop_
_entity.id
_entity.type
_entity.pdbx_description
1 polymer ?
#
loop_
_entity_poly.entity_id
_entity_poly.type
_entity_poly.pdbx_seq_one_letter_code
_entity_poly.pdbx_strand_id
1 'polypeptide(L)'
;MDSYWHSRCLKCSCCQAQLGEIGTSCYTKSGMILCRNDYIRLFGNSGACSACGQSIPASELVMRAQGNVYHLKCFTCSTCQNRLVPGDRFHYINGSLFCEHDRPTAVINSHLNSLQTNPLLPDQKLESL
;
A
#
# COMPACT_ATOMS: atom_id res chain seq x y z
N MET A 1 8.94 -30.32 -1.31
CA MET A 1 9.86 -30.12 -2.46
C MET A 1 11.10 -30.88 -2.08
N ASP A 2 11.16 -32.17 -2.43
CA ASP A 2 12.15 -33.10 -1.88
C ASP A 2 13.23 -33.35 -2.91
N SER A 3 14.08 -32.34 -3.13
CA SER A 3 15.18 -32.41 -4.08
C SER A 3 16.39 -31.68 -3.53
N TYR A 4 17.56 -32.26 -3.75
CA TYR A 4 18.84 -31.72 -3.31
C TYR A 4 19.49 -30.96 -4.47
N TRP A 5 20.04 -29.78 -4.18
CA TRP A 5 20.67 -28.91 -5.17
C TRP A 5 22.06 -28.53 -4.72
N HIS A 6 23.01 -28.50 -5.65
CA HIS A 6 24.26 -27.79 -5.39
C HIS A 6 23.93 -26.31 -5.14
N SER A 7 24.62 -25.69 -4.16
CA SER A 7 24.40 -24.27 -3.81
C SER A 7 24.43 -23.35 -5.04
N ARG A 8 25.34 -23.63 -5.99
CA ARG A 8 25.50 -22.87 -7.23
C ARG A 8 24.46 -23.18 -8.32
N CYS A 9 23.75 -24.29 -8.25
CA CYS A 9 22.76 -24.71 -9.25
C CYS A 9 21.35 -24.20 -8.91
N LEU A 10 21.07 -23.91 -7.64
CA LEU A 10 19.79 -23.36 -7.21
C LEU A 10 19.75 -21.85 -7.47
N LYS A 11 19.25 -21.47 -8.65
CA LYS A 11 19.20 -20.08 -9.11
C LYS A 11 17.78 -19.61 -9.41
N CYS A 12 17.53 -18.31 -9.24
CA CYS A 12 16.30 -17.70 -9.69
C CYS A 12 16.19 -17.77 -11.22
N SER A 13 15.07 -18.28 -11.74
CA SER A 13 14.82 -18.36 -13.18
C SER A 13 14.82 -16.99 -13.87
N CYS A 14 14.53 -15.90 -13.16
CA CYS A 14 14.48 -14.55 -13.71
C CYS A 14 15.80 -13.79 -13.57
N CYS A 15 16.31 -13.59 -12.35
CA CYS A 15 17.49 -12.77 -12.11
C CYS A 15 18.80 -13.56 -12.01
N GLN A 16 18.77 -14.90 -12.08
CA GLN A 16 19.93 -15.79 -11.95
C GLN A 16 20.67 -15.73 -10.60
N ALA A 17 20.12 -15.01 -9.61
CA ALA A 17 20.69 -14.96 -8.27
C ALA A 17 20.74 -16.36 -7.64
N GLN A 18 21.84 -16.66 -6.95
CA GLN A 18 22.02 -17.91 -6.21
C GLN A 18 21.11 -17.90 -4.97
N LEU A 19 20.07 -18.71 -4.98
CA LEU A 19 19.00 -18.64 -4.00
C LEU A 19 19.47 -19.06 -2.60
N GLY A 20 20.44 -19.98 -2.53
CA GLY A 20 21.07 -20.39 -1.26
C GLY A 20 21.94 -19.32 -0.61
N GLU A 21 22.38 -18.30 -1.36
CA GLU A 21 23.17 -17.18 -0.81
C GLU A 21 22.27 -16.01 -0.35
N ILE A 22 21.16 -15.77 -1.04
CA ILE A 22 20.28 -14.62 -0.76
C ILE A 22 19.23 -14.90 0.32
N GLY A 23 19.00 -16.16 0.70
CA GLY A 23 18.03 -16.51 1.73
C GLY A 23 17.86 -18.00 1.95
N THR A 24 16.99 -18.35 2.90
CA THR A 24 16.70 -19.74 3.30
C THR A 24 15.49 -20.33 2.58
N SER A 25 14.81 -19.56 1.73
CA SER A 25 13.58 -19.94 1.05
C SER A 25 13.58 -19.53 -0.42
N CYS A 26 12.96 -20.33 -1.26
CA CYS A 26 12.64 -19.99 -2.65
C CYS A 26 11.15 -20.24 -2.93
N TYR A 27 10.66 -19.71 -4.04
CA TYR A 27 9.26 -19.83 -4.45
C TYR A 27 9.16 -20.61 -5.75
N THR A 28 8.21 -21.54 -5.85
CA THR A 28 7.95 -22.28 -7.07
C THR A 28 6.57 -21.97 -7.63
N LYS A 29 6.51 -21.60 -8.91
CA LYS A 29 5.26 -21.36 -9.62
C LYS A 29 5.48 -21.47 -11.12
N SER A 30 4.54 -22.13 -11.82
CA SER A 30 4.60 -22.33 -13.28
C SER A 30 5.91 -22.94 -13.77
N GLY A 31 6.46 -23.91 -13.02
CA GLY A 31 7.74 -24.57 -13.36
C GLY A 31 9.00 -23.75 -13.10
N MET A 32 8.89 -22.51 -12.61
CA MET A 32 10.02 -21.65 -12.28
C MET A 32 10.39 -21.75 -10.79
N ILE A 33 11.68 -21.58 -10.48
CA ILE A 33 12.18 -21.37 -9.12
C ILE A 33 12.60 -19.90 -9.01
N LEU A 34 12.00 -19.15 -8.10
CA LEU A 34 12.13 -17.69 -8.04
C LEU A 34 12.62 -17.21 -6.68
N CYS A 35 13.34 -16.09 -6.69
CA CYS A 35 13.59 -15.31 -5.48
C CYS A 35 12.29 -14.61 -5.03
N ARG A 36 12.24 -14.17 -3.76
CA ARG A 36 11.08 -13.45 -3.22
C ARG A 36 10.67 -12.25 -4.09
N ASN A 37 11.65 -11.45 -4.52
CA ASN A 37 11.39 -10.23 -5.30
C ASN A 37 10.78 -10.54 -6.66
N ASP A 38 11.34 -11.51 -7.39
CA ASP A 38 10.81 -11.90 -8.70
C ASP A 38 9.46 -12.59 -8.60
N TYR A 39 9.25 -13.38 -7.53
CA TYR A 39 7.94 -13.97 -7.26
C TYR A 39 6.89 -12.89 -7.03
N ILE A 40 7.15 -11.90 -6.16
CA ILE A 40 6.23 -10.78 -5.91
C ILE A 40 6.02 -9.97 -7.19
N ARG A 41 7.09 -9.68 -7.94
CA ARG A 41 7.01 -8.89 -9.18
C ARG A 41 6.13 -9.56 -10.25
N LEU A 42 6.22 -10.88 -10.40
CA LEU A 42 5.50 -11.64 -11.43
C LEU A 42 4.11 -12.10 -10.99
N PHE A 43 3.96 -12.42 -9.70
CA PHE A 43 2.78 -13.13 -9.19
C PHE A 43 2.16 -12.51 -7.94
N GLY A 44 2.74 -11.44 -7.42
CA GLY A 44 2.13 -10.66 -6.35
C GLY A 44 0.92 -9.88 -6.84
N ASN A 45 0.06 -9.51 -5.91
CA ASN A 45 -1.14 -8.75 -6.23
C ASN A 45 -0.75 -7.29 -6.55
N SER A 46 -0.88 -6.89 -7.81
CA SER A 46 -0.85 -5.48 -8.20
C SER A 46 -2.17 -4.80 -7.86
N GLY A 47 -2.14 -3.48 -7.70
CA GLY A 47 -3.33 -2.66 -7.46
C GLY A 47 -3.38 -1.47 -8.40
N ALA A 48 -4.36 -0.59 -8.22
CA ALA A 48 -4.42 0.71 -8.90
C ALA A 48 -4.55 1.82 -7.84
N CYS A 49 -3.79 2.89 -8.01
CA CYS A 49 -3.79 4.01 -7.08
C CYS A 49 -5.11 4.76 -7.14
N SER A 50 -5.83 4.86 -6.03
CA SER A 50 -7.14 5.53 -5.98
C SER A 50 -7.08 7.05 -6.21
N ALA A 51 -5.90 7.67 -6.19
CA ALA A 51 -5.72 9.10 -6.47
C ALA A 51 -5.34 9.41 -7.93
N CYS A 52 -4.51 8.59 -8.58
CA CYS A 52 -4.04 8.86 -9.95
C CYS A 52 -4.50 7.84 -11.00
N GLY A 53 -5.17 6.77 -10.57
CA GLY A 53 -5.66 5.69 -11.44
C GLY A 53 -4.59 4.77 -12.02
N GLN A 54 -3.30 5.09 -11.83
CA GLN A 54 -2.20 4.30 -12.40
C GLN A 54 -1.98 3.00 -11.63
N SER A 55 -1.51 1.96 -12.33
CA SER A 55 -1.17 0.67 -11.74
C SER A 55 -0.04 0.80 -10.73
N ILE A 56 -0.19 0.12 -9.60
CA ILE A 56 0.84 -0.04 -8.58
C ILE A 56 1.44 -1.45 -8.71
N PRO A 57 2.74 -1.59 -9.03
CA PRO A 57 3.43 -2.87 -9.02
C PRO A 57 3.34 -3.54 -7.64
N ALA A 58 3.21 -4.87 -7.60
CA ALA A 58 3.13 -5.63 -6.35
C ALA A 58 4.38 -5.48 -5.45
N SER A 59 5.50 -5.05 -6.02
CA SER A 59 6.75 -4.78 -5.30
C SER A 59 6.86 -3.36 -4.74
N GLU A 60 5.94 -2.45 -5.09
CA GLU A 60 5.98 -1.05 -4.65
C GLU A 60 5.30 -0.89 -3.28
N LEU A 61 5.89 -0.06 -2.41
CA LEU A 61 5.28 0.31 -1.14
C LEU A 61 4.09 1.24 -1.34
N VAL A 62 3.03 1.01 -0.56
CA VAL A 62 1.75 1.72 -0.70
C VAL A 62 1.25 2.27 0.61
N MET A 63 0.47 3.34 0.53
CA MET A 63 -0.40 3.79 1.63
C MET A 63 -1.77 3.16 1.48
N ARG A 64 -2.44 2.88 2.61
CA ARG A 64 -3.78 2.31 2.64
C ARG A 64 -4.70 3.17 3.51
N ALA A 65 -5.89 3.48 3.00
CA ALA A 65 -6.93 4.18 3.76
C ALA A 65 -8.31 3.73 3.27
N GLN A 66 -9.18 3.32 4.20
CA GLN A 66 -10.57 2.93 3.90
C GLN A 66 -10.70 1.96 2.70
N GLY A 67 -9.85 0.91 2.68
CA GLY A 67 -9.84 -0.10 1.61
C GLY A 67 -9.16 0.34 0.30
N ASN A 68 -8.79 1.61 0.16
CA ASN A 68 -8.08 2.13 -1.00
C ASN A 68 -6.57 2.03 -0.86
N VAL A 69 -5.86 1.94 -1.99
CA VAL A 69 -4.40 1.92 -2.08
C VAL A 69 -3.90 3.14 -2.83
N TYR A 70 -2.77 3.69 -2.40
CA TYR A 70 -2.19 4.90 -2.97
C TYR A 70 -0.68 4.76 -3.09
N HIS A 71 -0.08 5.34 -4.14
CA HIS A 71 1.36 5.56 -4.15
C HIS A 71 1.76 6.47 -2.97
N LEU A 72 2.97 6.29 -2.43
CA LEU A 72 3.51 7.15 -1.36
C LEU A 72 3.54 8.66 -1.73
N LYS A 73 3.63 8.97 -3.04
CA LYS A 73 3.60 10.35 -3.55
C LYS A 73 2.18 10.90 -3.79
N CYS A 74 1.19 10.01 -3.89
CA CYS A 74 -0.20 10.38 -4.16
C CYS A 74 -1.05 10.46 -2.88
N PHE A 75 -0.51 10.04 -1.74
CA PHE A 75 -1.15 10.13 -0.44
C PHE A 75 -0.94 11.53 0.15
N THR A 76 -1.69 12.51 -0.38
CA THR A 76 -1.54 13.94 -0.07
C THR A 76 -2.84 14.57 0.41
N CYS A 77 -2.74 15.62 1.22
CA CYS A 77 -3.89 16.46 1.57
C CYS A 77 -4.49 17.08 0.30
N SER A 78 -5.81 17.04 0.17
CA SER A 78 -6.55 17.58 -0.98
C SER A 78 -6.65 19.10 -0.98
N THR A 79 -6.23 19.75 0.12
CA THR A 79 -6.22 21.21 0.29
C THR A 79 -4.81 21.77 0.11
N CYS A 80 -3.87 21.46 1.02
CA CYS A 80 -2.51 21.99 0.95
C CYS A 80 -1.53 21.19 0.08
N GLN A 81 -1.95 20.03 -0.47
CA GLN A 81 -1.12 19.14 -1.28
C GLN A 81 0.11 18.54 -0.56
N ASN A 82 0.25 18.75 0.76
CA ASN A 82 1.32 18.14 1.54
C ASN A 82 1.16 16.61 1.60
N ARG A 83 2.29 15.91 1.51
CA ARG A 83 2.34 14.45 1.65
C ARG A 83 2.09 14.05 3.10
N LEU A 84 1.17 13.12 3.28
CA LEU A 84 0.90 12.49 4.57
C LEU A 84 1.82 11.27 4.71
N VAL A 85 2.53 11.15 5.83
CA VAL A 85 3.51 10.08 6.10
C VAL A 85 3.14 9.31 7.37
N PRO A 86 3.66 8.09 7.58
CA PRO A 86 3.42 7.35 8.81
C PRO A 86 3.77 8.22 10.04
N GLY A 87 2.84 8.31 10.98
CA GLY A 87 2.86 9.18 12.15
C GLY A 87 1.83 10.31 12.08
N ASP A 88 1.46 10.76 10.88
CA ASP A 88 0.56 11.89 10.70
C ASP A 88 -0.89 11.54 11.08
N ARG A 89 -1.59 12.54 11.62
CA ARG A 89 -3.04 12.53 11.73
C ARG A 89 -3.66 13.09 10.45
N PHE A 90 -4.70 12.41 9.97
CA PHE A 90 -5.43 12.82 8.77
C PHE A 90 -6.91 12.47 8.86
N HIS A 91 -7.70 13.06 7.96
CA HIS A 91 -9.11 12.78 7.78
C HIS A 91 -9.36 12.23 6.38
N TYR A 92 -10.28 11.27 6.28
CA TYR A 92 -10.73 10.71 5.02
C TYR A 92 -12.23 10.99 4.84
N ILE A 93 -12.59 11.78 3.82
CA ILE A 93 -13.97 12.22 3.58
C ILE A 93 -14.28 12.06 2.10
N ASN A 94 -15.28 11.25 1.75
CA ASN A 94 -15.76 11.05 0.38
C ASN A 94 -14.66 10.73 -0.66
N GLY A 95 -13.65 9.94 -0.29
CA GLY A 95 -12.54 9.62 -1.20
C GLY A 95 -11.33 10.54 -1.07
N SER A 96 -11.47 11.69 -0.42
CA SER A 96 -10.45 12.72 -0.28
C SER A 96 -9.74 12.65 1.06
N LEU A 97 -8.43 12.87 1.04
CA LEU A 97 -7.54 12.91 2.19
C LEU A 97 -7.32 14.35 2.63
N PHE A 98 -7.31 14.63 3.92
CA PHE A 98 -7.04 15.96 4.49
C PHE A 98 -6.09 15.82 5.67
N CYS A 99 -5.10 16.69 5.80
CA CYS A 99 -4.26 16.71 7.00
C CYS A 99 -5.05 17.21 8.21
N GLU A 100 -4.50 17.03 9.42
CA GLU A 100 -5.08 17.53 10.68
C GLU A 100 -5.48 19.01 10.63
N HIS A 101 -4.74 19.84 9.89
CA HIS A 101 -4.94 21.30 9.81
C HIS A 101 -5.98 21.74 8.78
N ASP A 102 -6.27 20.90 7.78
CA ASP A 102 -7.12 21.25 6.63
C ASP A 102 -8.46 20.48 6.64
N ARG A 103 -8.90 20.02 7.81
CA ARG A 103 -10.18 19.33 7.94
C ARG A 103 -11.31 20.21 7.41
N PRO A 104 -12.04 19.80 6.35
CA PRO A 104 -13.10 20.61 5.82
C PRO A 104 -14.29 20.61 6.79
N THR A 105 -14.51 21.73 7.46
CA THR A 105 -15.63 21.97 8.39
C THR A 105 -16.96 22.13 7.65
N ALA A 106 -16.94 22.47 6.36
CA ALA A 106 -18.13 22.84 5.59
C ALA A 106 -18.94 21.67 5.00
N VAL A 107 -18.41 20.44 4.97
CA VAL A 107 -19.10 19.30 4.30
C VAL A 107 -20.22 18.67 5.14
N ILE A 108 -20.42 19.14 6.38
CA ILE A 108 -21.45 18.61 7.29
C ILE A 108 -22.78 19.40 7.19
N ASN A 109 -22.78 20.59 6.56
CA ASN A 109 -23.90 21.54 6.68
C ASN A 109 -24.80 21.70 5.45
N SER A 110 -24.66 20.92 4.38
CA SER A 110 -25.52 21.08 3.19
C SER A 110 -26.70 20.11 3.10
N HIS A 111 -26.85 19.14 4.02
CA HIS A 111 -28.06 18.32 4.08
C HIS A 111 -28.47 18.02 5.52
N LEU A 112 -29.67 18.51 5.88
CA LEU A 112 -30.49 18.26 7.09
C LEU A 112 -30.42 19.32 8.22
N ASN A 113 -31.37 20.25 8.14
CA ASN A 113 -32.16 20.63 9.31
C ASN A 113 -32.71 19.34 9.96
N SER A 114 -32.67 19.30 11.30
CA SER A 114 -33.29 18.34 12.22
C SER A 114 -32.38 17.24 12.79
N LEU A 115 -32.01 17.48 14.05
CA LEU A 115 -31.90 16.52 15.16
C LEU A 115 -30.64 15.61 15.25
N GLN A 116 -30.08 15.68 16.46
CA GLN A 116 -29.30 14.67 17.18
C GLN A 116 -27.79 14.61 16.94
N THR A 117 -27.11 15.34 17.82
CA THR A 117 -25.91 14.93 18.56
C THR A 117 -25.63 13.42 18.52
N ASN A 118 -24.47 13.02 17.95
CA ASN A 118 -23.61 11.94 18.47
C ASN A 118 -22.28 11.81 17.67
N PRO A 119 -21.26 11.13 18.23
CA PRO A 119 -19.99 11.78 18.52
C PRO A 119 -18.93 11.65 17.43
N LEU A 120 -18.01 12.62 17.43
CA LEU A 120 -16.69 12.57 16.82
C LEU A 120 -15.99 11.26 17.22
N LEU A 121 -15.71 10.38 16.26
CA LEU A 121 -14.83 9.22 16.42
C LEU A 121 -13.40 9.58 15.96
N PRO A 122 -12.38 8.92 16.54
CA PRO A 122 -11.10 9.52 16.87
C PRO A 122 -10.12 9.57 15.69
N ASP A 123 -9.13 10.45 15.85
CA ASP A 123 -8.00 10.67 14.96
C ASP A 123 -7.42 9.36 14.40
N GLN A 124 -7.44 9.23 13.08
CA GLN A 124 -6.73 8.15 12.40
C GLN A 124 -5.25 8.53 12.36
N LYS A 125 -4.48 8.00 13.33
CA LYS A 125 -3.03 8.06 13.31
C LYS A 125 -2.53 7.03 12.30
N LEU A 126 -1.80 7.48 11.30
CA LEU A 126 -1.18 6.56 10.35
C LEU A 126 -0.02 5.83 11.04
N GLU A 127 -0.12 4.52 11.26
CA GLU A 127 0.99 3.76 11.87
C GLU A 127 1.81 3.07 10.78
N SER A 128 3.13 2.99 11.00
CA SER A 128 4.05 2.27 10.12
C SER A 128 3.77 0.77 10.23
N LEU A 129 3.24 0.17 9.16
CA LEU A 129 3.21 -1.28 8.96
C LEU A 129 4.60 -1.79 8.55
#